data_AF-A0A8J8J075-F1
#
_entry.id   AF-A0A8J8J075-F1
#
_cell.length_a   1.000
_cell.length_b   1.000
_cell.length_c   1.000
_cell.angle_alpha   90.00
_cell.angle_beta   90.00
_cell.angle_gamma   90.00
#
_symmetry.space_group_name_H-M   'P 1'
#
loop_
_entity.id
_entity.type
_entity.pdbx_description
1 polymer ?
#
loop_
_entity_poly.entity_id
_entity_poly.type
_entity_poly.pdbx_seq_one_letter_code
_entity_poly.pdbx_strand_id
1 'polypeptide(L)' 'MEKVEAIYDHGALRPLKKISLREGEKVQLLIKRSLYEIISALEGEFEDVDEDLTETLVRERK' A
#
# COMPACT_ATOMS: atom_id res chain seq x y z
N MET A 1 0.79 -7.69 9.06
CA MET A 1 0.00 -7.03 8.00
C MET A 1 -0.35 -8.09 6.97
N GLU A 2 -1.64 -8.32 6.71
CA GLU A 2 -2.08 -9.25 5.65
C GLU A 2 -2.27 -8.46 4.35
N LYS A 3 -1.65 -8.91 3.25
CA LYS A 3 -1.84 -8.30 1.93
C LYS A 3 -3.06 -8.92 1.27
N VAL A 4 -4.13 -8.14 1.11
CA VAL A 4 -5.31 -8.53 0.34
C VAL A 4 -5.19 -7.96 -1.07
N GLU A 5 -5.30 -8.83 -2.06
CA GLU A 5 -5.36 -8.43 -3.48
C GLU A 5 -6.83 -8.43 -3.91
N ALA A 6 -7.25 -7.37 -4.61
CA ALA A 6 -8.62 -7.18 -5.03
C ALA A 6 -8.69 -6.52 -6.41
N ILE A 7 -9.79 -6.77 -7.13
CA ILE A 7 -10.17 -6.03 -8.33
C ILE A 7 -11.21 -4.98 -7.96
N TYR A 8 -11.05 -3.77 -8.50
CA TYR A 8 -12.09 -2.75 -8.41
C TYR A 8 -13.08 -2.94 -9.55
N ASP A 9 -14.33 -3.21 -9.21
CA ASP A 9 -15.38 -3.54 -10.15
C ASP A 9 -16.69 -2.85 -9.73
N HIS A 10 -17.22 -1.98 -10.61
CA HIS A 10 -18.49 -1.25 -10.42
C HIS A 10 -18.65 -0.56 -9.04
N GLY A 11 -17.59 0.05 -8.52
CA GLY A 11 -17.66 0.78 -7.24
C GLY A 11 -17.21 -0.03 -6.01
N ALA A 12 -16.92 -1.32 -6.16
CA ALA A 12 -16.56 -2.21 -5.06
C ALA A 12 -15.18 -2.86 -5.25
N LEU A 13 -14.43 -3.02 -4.15
CA LEU A 13 -13.23 -3.85 -4.11
C LEU A 13 -13.63 -5.30 -3.88
N ARG A 14 -13.41 -6.16 -4.87
CA ARG A 14 -13.67 -7.60 -4.80
C ARG A 14 -12.36 -8.35 -4.59
N PRO A 15 -12.15 -9.01 -3.44
CA PRO A 15 -10.90 -9.71 -3.17
C PRO A 15 -10.71 -10.90 -4.13
N LEU A 16 -9.48 -11.12 -4.58
CA LEU A 16 -9.09 -12.23 -5.46
C LEU A 16 -9.04 -13.57 -4.72
N LYS A 17 -8.94 -13.53 -3.38
CA LYS A 17 -8.92 -14.69 -2.49
C LYS A 17 -9.88 -14.46 -1.33
N LYS A 18 -10.35 -15.55 -0.71
CA LYS A 18 -11.18 -15.47 0.49
C LYS A 18 -10.39 -14.81 1.61
N ILE A 19 -10.98 -13.78 2.21
CA ILE A 19 -10.45 -13.08 3.37
C ILE A 19 -11.19 -13.53 4.64
N SER A 20 -10.49 -13.55 5.76
CA SER A 20 -11.04 -13.97 7.05
C SER A 20 -11.30 -12.76 7.94
N LEU A 21 -12.34 -11.99 7.62
CA LEU A 21 -12.78 -10.85 8.41
C LEU A 21 -14.13 -11.15 9.09
N ARG A 22 -14.37 -10.56 10.25
CA ARG A 22 -15.68 -10.59 10.91
C ARG A 22 -16.59 -9.53 10.32
N GLU A 23 -17.90 -9.77 10.40
CA GLU A 23 -18.88 -8.78 9.97
C GLU A 23 -18.79 -7.51 10.83
N GLY A 24 -18.75 -6.35 10.19
CA GLY A 24 -18.56 -5.05 10.85
C GLY A 24 -17.11 -4.71 11.22
N GLU A 25 -16.14 -5.57 10.91
CA GLU A 25 -14.72 -5.31 11.16
C GLU A 25 -14.22 -4.14 10.29
N LYS A 26 -13.68 -3.10 10.94
CA LYS A 26 -13.11 -1.93 10.24
C LYS A 26 -11.70 -2.27 9.77
N VAL A 27 -11.43 -2.05 8.49
CA VAL A 27 -10.11 -2.24 7.88
C VAL A 27 -9.63 -0.94 7.26
N GLN A 28 -8.31 -0.77 7.20
CA GLN A 28 -7.65 0.33 6.48
C GLN A 28 -7.10 -0.21 5.17
N LEU A 29 -7.37 0.50 4.07
CA LEU A 29 -6.91 0.14 2.73
C LEU A 29 -5.78 1.07 2.32
N LEU A 30 -4.68 0.48 1.84
CA LEU A 30 -3.59 1.19 1.18
C LEU A 30 -3.73 0.99 -0.32
N ILE A 31 -4.24 2.00 -1.03
CA ILE A 31 -4.37 2.00 -2.49
C ILE A 31 -3.11 2.63 -3.06
N LYS A 32 -2.34 1.83 -3.79
CA LYS A 32 -1.06 2.24 -4.38
C LYS A 32 -1.24 2.44 -5.88
N ARG A 33 -1.40 3.69 -6.37
CA ARG A 33 -1.63 3.95 -7.81
C ARG A 33 -0.32 4.10 -8.58
N SER A 34 0.75 4.50 -7.92
CA SER A 34 2.11 4.51 -8.48
C SER A 34 3.15 4.20 -7.41
N LEU A 35 4.36 3.82 -7.83
CA LEU A 35 5.48 3.63 -6.91
C LEU A 35 5.84 4.94 -6.19
N TYR A 36 5.77 6.06 -6.90
CA TYR A 36 6.03 7.40 -6.38
C TYR A 36 5.07 7.78 -5.26
N GLU A 37 3.76 7.56 -5.42
CA GLU A 37 2.78 7.85 -4.36
C GLU A 37 3.03 7.04 -3.08
N ILE A 38 3.52 5.80 -3.20
CA ILE A 38 3.89 5.00 -2.04
C ILE A 38 5.06 5.64 -1.32
N ILE A 39 6.09 6.04 -2.07
CA ILE A 39 7.34 6.58 -1.51
C ILE A 39 7.07 7.92 -0.82
N SER A 40 6.35 8.83 -1.47
CA SER A 40 6.01 10.13 -0.86
C SER A 40 5.13 10.00 0.40
N ALA A 41 4.22 9.01 0.43
CA ALA A 41 3.44 8.73 1.65
C ALA A 41 4.31 8.22 2.80
N LEU A 42 5.33 7.40 2.49
CA LEU A 42 6.27 6.90 3.49
C LEU A 42 7.22 8.01 3.96
N GLU A 43 7.76 8.83 3.07
CA GLU A 43 8.62 9.99 3.43
C GLU A 43 7.93 10.92 4.43
N GLY A 44 6.64 11.19 4.25
CA GLY A 44 5.86 11.98 5.21
C GLY A 44 5.62 11.31 6.57
N GLU A 45 5.69 9.97 6.66
CA GLU A 45 5.63 9.24 7.94
C GLU A 45 6.99 9.18 8.65
N PHE A 46 8.09 9.40 7.91
CA PHE A 46 9.47 9.33 8.40
C PHE A 46 10.17 10.70 8.27
N GLU A 47 9.61 11.74 8.89
CA GLU A 47 10.12 13.13 8.86
C GLU A 47 11.62 13.28 9.23
N ASP A 48 12.24 12.27 9.86
CA ASP A 48 13.65 12.26 10.29
C ASP A 48 14.60 11.47 9.37
N VAL A 49 14.15 11.02 8.19
CA VAL A 49 15.03 10.29 7.25
C VAL A 49 15.63 11.27 6.24
N ASP A 50 16.89 11.63 6.46
CA ASP A 50 17.72 12.50 5.60
C ASP A 50 18.09 11.85 4.24
N GLU A 51 17.61 10.63 3.97
CA GLU A 51 17.94 9.82 2.80
C GLU A 51 16.78 9.79 1.81
N ASP A 52 17.04 10.11 0.53
CA ASP A 52 16.04 10.02 -0.53
C ASP A 52 15.62 8.55 -0.72
N LEU A 53 14.45 8.22 -0.20
CA LEU A 53 13.89 6.86 -0.23
C LEU A 53 13.69 6.35 -1.66
N THR A 54 13.43 7.25 -2.62
CA THR A 54 13.31 6.88 -4.03
C THR A 54 14.64 6.37 -4.56
N GLU A 55 15.73 7.08 -4.29
CA GLU A 55 17.06 6.71 -4.76
C GLU A 55 17.51 5.38 -4.14
N THR A 56 17.30 5.20 -2.83
CA THR A 56 17.66 3.96 -2.11
C THR A 56 16.92 2.75 -2.66
N LEU A 57 15.60 2.86 -2.92
CA LEU A 57 14.80 1.76 -3.46
C LEU A 57 15.19 1.36 -4.90
N VAL A 58 15.63 2.32 -5.71
CA VAL A 58 16.12 2.06 -7.08
C VAL A 58 17.47 1.34 -7.03
N ARG A 59 18.33 1.69 -6.07
CA ARG A 59 19.66 1.09 -5.91
C ARG A 59 19.60 -0.38 -5.47
N GLU A 60 18.74 -0.70 -4.51
CA GLU A 60 18.54 -2.06 -3.96
C GLU A 60 17.87 -3.05 -4.93
N ARG A 61 17.29 -2.57 -6.05
CA ARG A 61 16.67 -3.42 -7.08
C ARG A 61 17.65 -3.91 -8.17
N LYS A 62 18.90 -3.45 -8.17
CA LYS A 62 19.97 -3.92 -9.06
C LYS A 62 20.73 -5.08 -8.43
#